data_AF-A0A369JLG2-F1
#
_entry.id   AF-A0A369JLG2-F1
#
_cell.length_a   1.000
_cell.length_b   1.000
_cell.length_c   1.000
_cell.angle_alpha   90.00
_cell.angle_beta   90.00
_cell.angle_gamma   90.00
#
_symmetry.space_group_name_H-M   'P 1'
#
loop_
_entity.id
_entity.type
_entity.pdbx_description
1 polymer ?
#
loop_
_entity_poly.entity_id
_entity_poly.type
_entity_poly.pdbx_seq_one_letter_code
_entity_poly.pdbx_strand_id
1 'polypeptide(L)'
;MPTQPTMTAKQFTSEARKECVEVKPSTKVPIVSLEWDKIMDALAASLATSLLGHVLFLKSQVPLPVQQLSRIQSFKSTARAAKQRTDLLTSFDTLTSHLNTTFTALSTALARSSTSDQEHPNVRSPKDRPRAYLAILVGPSMGSAKSKVMFAVDGLETKYGG
;
A
#
# COMPACT_ATOMS: atom_id res chain seq x y z
N MET A 1 16.91 54.99 -45.39
CA MET A 1 17.52 54.20 -44.30
C MET A 1 17.10 54.81 -42.97
N PRO A 2 16.61 54.09 -41.94
CA PRO A 2 16.09 52.73 -41.88
C PRO A 2 14.69 52.61 -41.20
N THR A 3 14.18 51.38 -41.31
CA THR A 3 12.99 50.70 -40.76
C THR A 3 12.67 50.83 -39.26
N GLN A 4 11.37 50.88 -38.93
CA GLN A 4 10.75 50.10 -37.85
C GLN A 4 9.26 49.78 -38.18
N PRO A 5 8.88 48.49 -38.23
CA PRO A 5 7.50 48.05 -38.07
C PRO A 5 7.28 47.43 -36.69
N THR A 6 6.39 48.02 -35.88
CA THR A 6 6.04 47.53 -34.53
C THR A 6 4.70 46.79 -34.55
N MET A 7 4.82 45.47 -34.45
CA MET A 7 3.99 44.50 -33.70
C MET A 7 2.47 44.46 -33.95
N THR A 8 2.10 43.56 -34.86
CA THR A 8 0.77 42.94 -34.98
C THR A 8 0.39 42.16 -33.72
N ALA A 9 -0.82 42.43 -33.20
CA ALA A 9 -1.49 41.64 -32.19
C ALA A 9 -1.84 40.24 -32.72
N LYS A 10 -1.33 39.20 -32.08
CA LYS A 10 -1.90 37.84 -32.11
C LYS A 10 -1.61 37.16 -30.78
N GLN A 11 -2.64 36.84 -30.00
CA GLN A 11 -2.61 35.55 -29.33
C GLN A 11 -3.99 34.92 -29.32
N PHE A 12 -4.07 33.91 -30.16
CA PHE A 12 -5.15 32.99 -30.39
C PHE A 12 -5.32 32.11 -29.14
N THR A 13 -6.57 31.96 -28.73
CA THR A 13 -7.08 30.87 -27.89
C THR A 13 -6.60 29.50 -28.39
N SER A 14 -6.09 28.67 -27.48
CA SER A 14 -5.96 27.23 -27.69
C SER A 14 -5.83 26.53 -26.34
N GLU A 15 -6.97 26.13 -25.80
CA GLU A 15 -7.08 25.12 -24.77
C GLU A 15 -6.39 23.83 -25.25
N ALA A 16 -5.36 23.40 -24.54
CA ALA A 16 -4.84 22.04 -24.64
C ALA A 16 -5.05 21.38 -23.28
N ARG A 17 -6.29 20.91 -23.05
CA ARG A 17 -6.56 19.90 -22.02
C ARG A 17 -5.75 18.67 -22.40
N LYS A 18 -4.64 18.43 -21.71
CA LYS A 18 -3.92 17.15 -21.79
C LYS A 18 -4.81 16.09 -21.14
N GLU A 19 -5.46 15.32 -22.00
CA GLU A 19 -6.10 14.06 -21.69
C GLU A 19 -5.05 13.14 -21.05
N CYS A 20 -5.22 12.83 -19.76
CA CYS A 20 -4.42 11.84 -19.07
C CYS A 20 -4.69 10.49 -19.74
N VAL A 21 -3.73 10.01 -20.53
CA VAL A 21 -3.74 8.65 -21.05
C VAL A 21 -3.63 7.69 -19.85
N GLU A 22 -4.76 7.16 -19.42
CA GLU A 22 -4.85 6.07 -18.45
C GLU A 22 -4.26 4.81 -19.10
N VAL A 23 -2.96 4.62 -18.94
CA VAL A 23 -2.32 3.35 -19.24
C VAL A 23 -2.77 2.36 -18.17
N LYS A 24 -3.88 1.66 -18.44
CA LYS A 24 -4.39 0.58 -17.62
C LYS A 24 -3.35 -0.56 -17.66
N PRO A 25 -2.58 -0.83 -16.59
CA PRO A 25 -1.72 -2.00 -16.59
C PRO A 25 -2.63 -3.22 -16.64
N SER A 26 -2.48 -4.05 -17.68
CA SER A 26 -3.10 -5.36 -17.79
C SER A 26 -2.48 -6.30 -16.75
N THR A 27 -2.72 -6.05 -15.47
CA THR A 27 -2.35 -6.95 -14.39
C THR A 27 -3.59 -7.75 -14.02
N LYS A 28 -3.44 -9.07 -13.91
CA LYS A 28 -4.46 -9.97 -13.36
C LYS A 28 -4.69 -9.76 -11.85
N VAL A 29 -4.16 -8.67 -11.30
CA VAL A 29 -4.18 -8.32 -9.89
C VAL A 29 -5.30 -7.32 -9.69
N PRO A 30 -6.22 -7.53 -8.72
CA PRO A 30 -7.24 -6.53 -8.41
C PRO A 30 -6.59 -5.21 -8.02
N ILE A 31 -6.90 -4.16 -8.76
CA ILE A 31 -6.47 -2.79 -8.45
C ILE A 31 -7.66 -2.07 -7.84
N VAL A 32 -7.43 -1.42 -6.71
CA VAL A 32 -8.41 -0.56 -6.06
C VAL A 32 -7.86 0.86 -6.09
N SER A 33 -8.51 1.73 -6.88
CA SER A 33 -8.22 3.16 -6.87
C SER A 33 -9.00 3.83 -5.76
N LEU A 34 -8.32 4.56 -4.89
CA LEU A 34 -8.94 5.40 -3.89
C LEU A 34 -8.98 6.84 -4.40
N GLU A 35 -9.97 7.63 -3.95
CA GLU A 35 -10.09 9.04 -4.33
C GLU A 35 -8.94 9.90 -3.79
N TRP A 36 -8.25 9.43 -2.74
CA TRP A 36 -7.14 10.15 -2.13
C TRP A 36 -5.84 9.97 -2.92
N ASP A 37 -5.15 11.10 -3.18
CA ASP A 37 -3.84 11.11 -3.86
C ASP A 37 -2.71 10.46 -3.06
N LYS A 38 -2.88 10.35 -1.73
CA LYS A 38 -1.89 9.78 -0.80
C LYS A 38 -2.58 8.83 0.17
N ILE A 39 -1.93 7.70 0.44
CA ILE A 39 -2.39 6.69 1.40
C ILE A 39 -1.58 6.88 2.69
N MET A 40 -2.26 7.16 3.80
CA MET A 40 -1.60 7.29 5.10
C MET A 40 -0.92 5.99 5.53
N ASP A 41 0.17 6.08 6.28
CA ASP A 41 0.92 4.91 6.76
C ASP A 41 0.05 4.00 7.65
N ALA A 42 -0.73 4.58 8.55
CA ALA A 42 -1.67 3.88 9.41
C ALA A 42 -2.80 3.19 8.59
N LEU A 43 -3.23 3.80 7.49
CA LEU A 43 -4.23 3.21 6.60
C LEU A 43 -3.64 2.04 5.82
N ALA A 44 -2.43 2.19 5.28
CA ALA A 44 -1.71 1.10 4.60
C ALA A 44 -1.49 -0.10 5.53
N ALA A 45 -1.10 0.14 6.79
CA ALA A 45 -0.96 -0.89 7.81
C ALA A 45 -2.30 -1.57 8.15
N SER A 46 -3.38 -0.80 8.28
CA SER A 46 -4.72 -1.34 8.55
C SER A 46 -5.23 -2.21 7.41
N LEU A 47 -5.01 -1.80 6.16
CA LEU A 47 -5.35 -2.57 4.97
C LEU A 47 -4.54 -3.87 4.88
N ALA A 48 -3.23 -3.80 5.15
CA ALA A 48 -2.36 -4.98 5.20
C ALA A 48 -2.80 -5.99 6.26
N THR A 49 -3.09 -5.53 7.49
CA THR A 49 -3.58 -6.37 8.59
C THR A 49 -4.94 -6.99 8.27
N SER A 50 -5.86 -6.20 7.71
CA SER A 50 -7.17 -6.69 7.26
C SER A 50 -7.01 -7.78 6.21
N LEU A 51 -6.21 -7.53 5.17
CA LEU A 51 -5.94 -8.50 4.12
C LEU A 51 -5.34 -9.80 4.68
N LEU A 52 -4.38 -9.70 5.62
CA LEU A 52 -3.80 -10.86 6.27
C LEU A 52 -4.87 -11.71 6.98
N GLY A 53 -5.74 -11.08 7.78
CA GLY A 53 -6.84 -11.77 8.45
C GLY A 53 -7.75 -12.50 7.47
N HIS A 54 -8.08 -11.86 6.34
CA HIS A 54 -8.88 -12.47 5.27
C HIS A 54 -8.14 -13.61 4.57
N VAL A 55 -6.84 -13.46 4.27
CA VAL A 55 -6.04 -14.51 3.63
C VAL A 55 -5.96 -15.74 4.52
N LEU A 56 -5.75 -15.58 5.84
CA LEU A 56 -5.73 -16.69 6.77
C LEU A 56 -7.06 -17.45 6.77
N PHE A 57 -8.19 -16.75 6.72
CA PHE A 57 -9.51 -17.39 6.67
C PHE A 57 -9.78 -18.05 5.30
N LEU A 58 -9.60 -17.33 4.20
CA LEU A 58 -9.86 -17.82 2.83
C LEU A 58 -8.93 -18.97 2.41
N LYS A 59 -7.74 -19.07 3.00
CA LYS A 59 -6.81 -20.18 2.78
C LYS A 59 -6.92 -21.29 3.83
N SER A 60 -7.99 -21.29 4.62
CA SER A 60 -8.28 -22.31 5.63
C SER A 60 -7.17 -22.48 6.68
N GLN A 61 -6.40 -21.42 6.95
CA GLN A 61 -5.39 -21.42 8.02
C GLN A 61 -6.03 -21.21 9.39
N VAL A 62 -7.19 -20.55 9.44
CA VAL A 62 -7.99 -20.35 10.64
C VAL A 62 -9.45 -20.73 10.37
N PRO A 63 -10.16 -21.29 11.36
CA PRO A 63 -11.52 -21.79 11.15
C PRO A 63 -12.57 -20.68 11.06
N LEU A 64 -12.27 -19.49 11.59
CA LEU A 64 -13.14 -18.32 11.61
C LEU A 64 -12.29 -17.05 11.41
N PRO A 65 -12.88 -15.94 10.93
CA PRO A 65 -12.23 -14.64 10.91
C PRO A 65 -11.60 -14.29 12.26
N VAL A 66 -10.38 -13.74 12.23
CA VAL A 66 -9.59 -13.43 13.45
C VAL A 66 -10.36 -12.55 14.44
N GLN A 67 -11.17 -11.61 13.93
CA GLN A 67 -12.03 -10.74 14.73
C GLN A 67 -13.12 -11.49 15.53
N GLN A 68 -13.57 -12.64 15.02
CA GLN A 68 -14.55 -13.49 15.70
C GLN A 68 -13.85 -14.45 16.66
N LEU A 69 -12.65 -14.92 16.30
CA LEU A 69 -11.84 -15.76 17.16
C LEU A 69 -11.50 -15.09 18.48
N SER A 70 -11.41 -13.77 18.61
CA SER A 70 -11.18 -13.16 19.94
C SER A 70 -12.38 -13.30 20.89
N ARG A 71 -13.60 -13.39 20.37
CA ARG A 71 -14.85 -13.28 21.16
C ARG A 71 -15.42 -14.59 21.67
N ILE A 72 -14.97 -15.73 21.15
CA ILE A 72 -15.58 -17.03 21.47
C ILE A 72 -15.16 -17.45 22.89
N GLN A 73 -16.05 -17.42 23.88
CA GLN A 73 -15.77 -18.07 25.17
C GLN A 73 -16.12 -19.55 25.01
N SER A 74 -15.12 -20.40 24.76
CA SER A 74 -15.38 -21.81 24.49
C SER A 74 -15.50 -22.59 25.80
N PHE A 75 -16.72 -22.78 26.29
CA PHE A 75 -17.04 -23.57 27.49
C PHE A 75 -16.61 -25.06 27.41
N LYS A 76 -16.25 -25.56 26.22
CA LYS A 76 -15.80 -26.95 25.97
C LYS A 76 -14.44 -27.04 25.25
N SER A 77 -13.60 -26.00 25.30
CA SER A 77 -12.27 -26.06 24.68
C SER A 77 -11.31 -26.91 25.51
N THR A 78 -10.52 -27.75 24.84
CA THR A 78 -9.34 -28.35 25.50
C THR A 78 -8.32 -27.26 25.82
N ALA A 79 -7.49 -27.47 26.85
CA ALA A 79 -6.44 -26.52 27.23
C ALA A 79 -5.47 -26.24 26.06
N ARG A 80 -5.18 -27.26 25.23
CA ARG A 80 -4.33 -27.13 24.04
C ARG A 80 -4.95 -26.22 22.98
N ALA A 81 -6.23 -26.40 22.67
CA ALA A 81 -6.91 -25.57 21.68
C ALA A 81 -7.06 -24.12 22.16
N ALA A 82 -7.33 -23.92 23.46
CA ALA A 82 -7.38 -22.60 24.08
C ALA A 82 -6.01 -21.90 23.97
N LYS A 83 -4.92 -22.62 24.29
CA LYS A 83 -3.55 -22.09 24.17
C LYS A 83 -3.21 -21.70 22.73
N GLN A 84 -3.44 -22.59 21.76
CA GLN A 84 -3.15 -22.30 20.34
C GLN A 84 -3.87 -21.06 19.84
N ARG A 85 -5.11 -20.87 20.28
CA ARG A 85 -5.86 -19.66 19.96
C ARG A 85 -5.25 -18.42 20.58
N THR A 86 -4.89 -18.46 21.87
CA THR A 86 -4.23 -17.33 22.53
C THR A 86 -2.91 -16.99 21.85
N ASP A 87 -2.10 -17.99 21.50
CA ASP A 87 -0.82 -17.83 20.81
C ASP A 87 -1.02 -17.19 19.42
N LEU A 88 -2.05 -17.63 18.68
CA LEU A 88 -2.43 -17.05 17.39
C LEU A 88 -2.83 -15.58 17.52
N LEU A 89 -3.72 -15.25 18.46
CA LEU A 89 -4.20 -13.88 18.67
C LEU A 89 -3.05 -12.96 19.09
N THR A 90 -2.21 -13.41 20.02
CA THR A 90 -1.02 -12.68 20.47
C THR A 90 -0.04 -12.43 19.31
N SER A 91 0.19 -13.42 18.47
CA SER A 91 1.05 -13.30 17.30
C SER A 91 0.47 -12.32 16.27
N PHE A 92 -0.84 -12.36 16.06
CA PHE A 92 -1.55 -11.46 15.15
C PHE A 92 -1.50 -10.00 15.63
N ASP A 93 -1.69 -9.76 16.93
CA ASP A 93 -1.59 -8.43 17.53
C ASP A 93 -0.16 -7.89 17.45
N THR A 94 0.84 -8.74 17.72
CA THR A 94 2.26 -8.39 17.59
C THR A 94 2.58 -7.99 16.14
N LEU A 95 2.12 -8.79 15.17
CA LEU A 95 2.33 -8.49 13.76
C LEU A 95 1.62 -7.20 13.33
N THR A 96 0.41 -6.94 13.83
CA THR A 96 -0.33 -5.70 13.59
C THR A 96 0.46 -4.49 14.09
N SER A 97 1.02 -4.58 15.30
CA SER A 97 1.88 -3.54 15.87
C SER A 97 3.12 -3.30 15.00
N HIS A 98 3.80 -4.37 14.57
CA HIS A 98 4.96 -4.27 13.68
C HIS A 98 4.62 -3.71 12.30
N LEU A 99 3.46 -4.03 11.74
CA LEU A 99 3.04 -3.45 10.45
C LEU A 99 2.83 -1.94 10.57
N ASN A 100 2.22 -1.46 11.65
CA ASN A 100 2.10 -0.01 11.88
C ASN A 100 3.47 0.68 11.89
N THR A 101 4.41 0.18 12.70
CA THR A 101 5.75 0.78 12.79
C THR A 101 6.54 0.62 11.48
N THR A 102 6.37 -0.49 10.75
CA THR A 102 7.01 -0.72 9.45
C THR A 102 6.52 0.27 8.41
N PHE A 103 5.21 0.51 8.30
CA PHE A 103 4.69 1.48 7.33
C PHE A 103 5.09 2.92 7.67
N THR A 104 5.19 3.28 8.97
CA THR A 104 5.76 4.57 9.37
C THR A 104 7.25 4.67 9.01
N ALA A 105 8.04 3.62 9.25
CA ALA A 105 9.45 3.59 8.87
C ALA A 105 9.64 3.67 7.35
N LEU A 106 8.79 2.99 6.57
CA LEU A 106 8.78 3.06 5.10
C LEU A 106 8.40 4.46 4.62
N SER A 107 7.40 5.10 5.23
CA SER A 107 7.02 6.48 4.93
C SER A 107 8.20 7.44 5.06
N THR A 108 8.96 7.33 6.16
CA THR A 108 10.15 8.15 6.41
C THR A 108 11.31 7.79 5.49
N ALA A 109 11.55 6.50 5.23
CA ALA A 109 12.61 6.05 4.33
C ALA A 109 12.35 6.52 2.89
N LEU A 110 11.10 6.45 2.42
CA LEU A 110 10.71 6.92 1.09
C LEU A 110 10.85 8.44 0.98
N ALA A 111 10.49 9.19 2.02
CA ALA A 111 10.71 10.64 2.09
C ALA A 111 12.20 10.98 1.85
N ARG A 112 13.10 10.26 2.52
CA ARG A 112 14.56 10.44 2.39
C ARG A 112 15.13 10.00 1.04
N SER A 113 14.57 8.96 0.43
CA SER A 113 15.01 8.52 -0.90
C SER A 113 14.63 9.52 -2.00
N SER A 114 13.53 10.27 -1.81
CA SER A 114 13.01 11.21 -2.80
C SER A 114 13.76 12.56 -2.87
N THR A 115 14.69 12.82 -1.94
CA THR A 115 15.48 14.06 -1.88
C THR A 115 16.80 13.98 -2.64
N SER A 116 17.26 12.78 -3.03
CA SER A 116 18.54 12.60 -3.73
C SER A 116 18.47 12.89 -5.24
N ASP A 117 17.28 12.93 -5.84
CA ASP A 117 17.07 13.11 -7.28
C ASP A 117 16.80 14.58 -7.69
N GLN A 118 17.18 15.55 -6.86
CA GLN A 118 16.79 16.95 -7.03
C GLN A 118 17.67 17.77 -8.01
N GLU A 119 18.21 17.17 -9.08
CA GLU A 119 18.91 17.94 -10.14
C GLU A 119 17.97 18.44 -11.25
N HIS A 120 16.72 17.95 -11.36
CA HIS A 120 15.76 18.45 -12.35
C HIS A 120 14.31 18.58 -11.80
N PRO A 121 13.80 19.81 -11.57
CA PRO A 121 12.53 20.04 -10.86
C PRO A 121 11.26 19.93 -11.71
N ASN A 122 11.33 19.42 -12.95
CA ASN A 122 10.15 19.36 -13.82
C ASN A 122 9.95 17.96 -14.39
N VAL A 123 8.77 17.40 -14.11
CA VAL A 123 8.24 16.10 -14.56
C VAL A 123 8.68 14.89 -13.70
N ARG A 124 8.15 14.78 -12.46
CA ARG A 124 7.98 13.45 -11.86
C ARG A 124 6.92 12.71 -12.69
N SER A 125 7.32 11.60 -13.29
CA SER A 125 6.38 10.81 -14.09
C SER A 125 5.33 10.18 -13.16
N PRO A 126 4.12 9.82 -13.64
CA PRO A 126 3.14 9.07 -12.85
C PRO A 126 3.69 7.74 -12.29
N LYS A 127 4.85 7.29 -12.77
CA LYS A 127 5.58 6.09 -12.31
C LYS A 127 6.44 6.32 -11.06
N ASP A 128 6.70 7.56 -10.67
CA ASP A 128 7.58 7.89 -9.51
C ASP A 128 6.81 8.07 -8.19
N ARG A 129 5.59 7.51 -8.10
CA ARG A 129 4.86 7.53 -6.83
C ARG A 129 5.53 6.56 -5.84
N PRO A 130 5.76 6.98 -4.58
CA PRO A 130 6.30 6.11 -3.55
C PRO A 130 5.40 4.87 -3.42
N ARG A 131 6.01 3.69 -3.57
CA ARG A 131 5.29 2.42 -3.62
C ARG A 131 5.84 1.44 -2.60
N ALA A 132 4.94 0.85 -1.83
CA ALA A 132 5.26 -0.20 -0.87
C ALA A 132 4.63 -1.51 -1.29
N TYR A 133 5.31 -2.62 -1.00
CA TYR A 133 4.83 -3.97 -1.30
C TYR A 133 4.89 -4.84 -0.05
N LEU A 134 3.87 -5.66 0.15
CA LEU A 134 3.82 -6.71 1.15
C LEU A 134 3.46 -8.04 0.48
N ALA A 135 4.24 -9.07 0.76
CA ALA A 135 3.98 -10.43 0.31
C ALA A 135 3.49 -11.28 1.48
N ILE A 136 2.35 -11.95 1.31
CA ILE A 136 1.81 -12.92 2.27
C ILE A 136 1.95 -14.30 1.65
N LEU A 137 2.80 -15.13 2.25
CA LEU A 137 3.07 -16.50 1.80
C LEU A 137 2.47 -17.48 2.80
N VAL A 138 1.67 -18.43 2.29
CA VAL A 138 1.05 -19.48 3.11
C VAL A 138 1.57 -20.83 2.64
N GLY A 139 2.26 -21.55 3.53
CA GLY A 139 2.78 -22.88 3.27
C GLY A 139 3.88 -23.29 4.26
N PRO A 140 4.52 -24.45 4.04
CA PRO A 140 5.52 -24.99 4.96
C PRO A 140 6.78 -24.14 5.09
N SER A 141 7.18 -23.46 4.01
CA SER A 141 8.31 -22.53 4.00
C SER A 141 8.12 -21.45 2.94
N MET A 142 9.01 -20.44 2.92
CA MET A 142 9.01 -19.39 1.91
C MET A 142 9.22 -19.93 0.48
N GLY A 143 10.09 -20.95 0.32
CA GLY A 143 10.40 -21.56 -0.98
C GLY A 143 9.31 -22.51 -1.49
N SER A 144 8.52 -23.11 -0.60
CA SER A 144 7.47 -24.08 -0.93
C SER A 144 6.04 -23.58 -0.59
N ALA A 145 5.86 -22.27 -0.55
CA ALA A 145 4.57 -21.65 -0.27
C ALA A 145 3.51 -22.09 -1.28
N LYS A 146 2.41 -22.65 -0.78
CA LYS A 146 1.27 -23.13 -1.59
C LYS A 146 0.43 -21.98 -2.12
N SER A 147 0.42 -20.85 -1.40
CA SER A 147 -0.28 -19.64 -1.81
C SER A 147 0.59 -18.41 -1.58
N LYS A 148 0.52 -17.47 -2.53
CA LYS A 148 1.24 -16.19 -2.49
C LYS A 148 0.25 -15.09 -2.81
N VAL A 149 0.17 -14.09 -1.94
CA VAL A 149 -0.69 -12.91 -2.12
C VAL A 149 0.21 -11.68 -2.04
N MET A 150 0.08 -10.79 -3.03
CA MET A 150 0.81 -9.52 -3.06
C MET A 150 -0.15 -8.38 -2.76
N PHE A 151 0.27 -7.50 -1.87
CA PHE A 151 -0.37 -6.24 -1.56
C PHE A 151 0.57 -5.13 -2.00
N ALA A 152 0.09 -4.23 -2.86
CA ALA A 152 0.83 -3.07 -3.33
C ALA A 152 0.09 -1.81 -2.90
N VAL A 153 0.82 -0.85 -2.36
CA VAL A 153 0.31 0.46 -1.96
C VAL A 153 0.98 1.51 -2.82
N ASP A 154 0.21 2.10 -3.72
CA ASP A 154 0.65 3.17 -4.61
C ASP A 154 0.36 4.53 -3.96
N GLY A 155 1.38 5.38 -3.85
CA GLY A 155 1.24 6.69 -3.24
C GLY A 155 1.22 6.64 -1.71
N LEU A 156 2.06 5.79 -1.09
CA LEU A 156 2.26 5.82 0.36
C LEU A 156 2.73 7.21 0.78
N GLU A 157 2.10 7.80 1.79
CA GLU A 157 2.49 9.11 2.29
C GLU A 157 3.95 9.10 2.72
N THR A 158 4.64 10.21 2.48
CA THR A 158 6.05 10.38 2.86
C THR A 158 6.12 11.39 4.00
N LYS A 159 6.42 10.92 5.21
CA LYS A 159 6.64 11.77 6.38
C LYS A 159 8.08 12.21 6.41
N TYR A 160 8.31 13.51 6.25
CA TYR A 160 9.61 14.11 6.54
C TYR A 160 9.72 14.19 8.07
N GLY A 161 10.37 13.20 8.67
CA GLY A 161 10.78 13.30 10.06
C GLY A 161 11.83 14.41 10.18
N GLY A 162 11.58 15.38 11.06
CA GLY A 162 12.52 16.44 11.41
C GLY A 162 13.76 15.91 12.15
#